data_AF-A0A226E2H0-F1
#
_entry.id   AF-A0A226E2H0-F1
#
_cell.length_a   1.000
_cell.length_b   1.000
_cell.length_c   1.000
_cell.angle_alpha   90.00
_cell.angle_beta   90.00
_cell.angle_gamma   90.00
#
_symmetry.space_group_name_H-M   'P 1'
#
loop_
_entity.id
_entity.type
_entity.pdbx_description
1 polymer ?
#
loop_
_entity_poly.entity_id
_entity_poly.type
_entity_poly.pdbx_seq_one_letter_code
_entity_poly.pdbx_strand_id
1 'polypeptide(L)'
;MKDVQLPFGFPHNLAIPLDPETIKDSDLRSFAESATDDFVLLDGEYSAKMEEITKRLRENWDSLQSSRWTPRDSALLFYIVTALEDGVTPALGEIRVELLRRMFPGVAEEQMTLQKYRLRTKRVWEEKRGAILKDWVRDKDDLTKKVNEGWAMLQKDLTKRLELAKEHRDQIDRTTFWRERLDKLRAEKCARIRRIQVAVEPFEKVVEEKTRLRLEEEERVKKAQRIQLMKFKESQRLKSEQEWRERAKIEMEQEHKKKMQAKQNQGRVAHRHHVLEQKRDAMKEQEKARMEKDKERKMLLEKTKIPVNLTEYPVGNLLADTYSSLLHRRDIVTYDEEEDEMVAFFRSRYNNSFSSEKVLRDRRNRVENKLREAGLLGNDYARQVLLAMEPKPKPHLLSNIQFKEDGN
;
A
#
# COMPACT_ATOMS: atom_id res chain seq x y z
N MET A 1 -27.31 -78.49 34.78
CA MET A 1 -26.33 -77.45 34.45
C MET A 1 -26.85 -76.17 35.08
N LYS A 2 -26.14 -75.55 36.02
CA LYS A 2 -26.56 -74.21 36.46
C LYS A 2 -26.30 -73.29 35.27
N ASP A 3 -27.36 -72.67 34.75
CA ASP A 3 -27.25 -71.70 33.67
C ASP A 3 -26.36 -70.58 34.17
N VAL A 4 -25.12 -70.55 33.68
CA VAL A 4 -24.24 -69.40 33.84
C VAL A 4 -24.85 -68.33 32.95
N GLN A 5 -25.83 -67.62 33.49
CA GLN A 5 -26.34 -66.42 32.88
C GLN A 5 -25.19 -65.42 32.85
N LEU A 6 -24.95 -64.83 31.68
CA LEU A 6 -24.04 -63.70 31.56
C LEU A 6 -24.51 -62.64 32.56
N PRO A 7 -23.60 -62.04 33.35
CA PRO A 7 -23.93 -60.86 34.13
C PRO A 7 -24.13 -59.70 33.16
N PHE A 8 -25.33 -59.64 32.59
CA PHE A 8 -25.79 -58.56 31.75
C PHE A 8 -25.86 -57.27 32.56
N GLY A 9 -25.52 -56.16 31.92
CA GLY A 9 -25.52 -54.84 32.56
C GLY A 9 -24.20 -54.10 32.46
N PHE A 10 -24.20 -52.86 32.92
CA PHE A 10 -23.09 -51.95 32.70
C PHE A 10 -21.89 -52.25 33.62
N PRO A 11 -20.66 -52.10 33.12
CA PRO A 11 -19.46 -52.28 33.94
C PRO A 11 -19.36 -51.20 35.02
N HIS A 12 -18.92 -51.58 36.22
CA HIS A 12 -18.77 -50.65 37.35
C HIS A 12 -17.73 -49.53 37.11
N ASN A 13 -16.85 -49.70 36.12
CA ASN A 13 -15.77 -48.77 35.79
C ASN A 13 -16.16 -47.77 34.68
N LEU A 14 -17.45 -47.68 34.32
CA LEU A 14 -17.93 -46.73 33.33
C LEU A 14 -17.94 -45.32 33.92
N ALA A 15 -17.24 -44.39 33.28
CA ALA A 15 -17.16 -42.98 33.72
C ALA A 15 -18.41 -42.17 33.33
N ILE A 16 -19.30 -42.75 32.54
CA ILE A 16 -20.51 -42.11 32.05
C ILE A 16 -21.63 -42.26 33.09
N PRO A 17 -22.38 -41.19 33.41
CA PRO A 17 -23.61 -41.30 34.18
C PRO A 17 -24.60 -42.22 33.46
N LEU A 18 -25.10 -43.23 34.18
CA LEU A 18 -26.07 -44.20 33.63
C LEU A 18 -27.42 -43.56 33.27
N ASP A 19 -27.73 -42.42 33.88
CA ASP A 19 -28.95 -41.64 33.62
C ASP A 19 -28.64 -40.47 32.67
N PRO A 20 -28.99 -40.55 31.36
CA PRO A 20 -28.69 -39.51 30.37
C PRO A 20 -29.43 -38.19 30.62
N GLU A 21 -30.50 -38.19 31.42
CA GLU A 21 -31.22 -36.97 31.81
C GLU A 21 -30.43 -36.04 32.74
N THR A 22 -29.38 -36.55 33.38
CA THR A 22 -28.50 -35.73 34.24
C THR A 22 -27.55 -34.82 33.45
N ILE A 23 -27.39 -35.09 32.16
CA ILE A 23 -26.44 -34.41 31.28
C ILE A 23 -27.12 -33.24 30.59
N LYS A 24 -26.64 -32.02 30.85
CA LYS A 24 -27.21 -30.77 30.28
C LYS A 24 -26.81 -30.54 28.82
N ASP A 25 -25.63 -31.01 28.42
CA ASP A 25 -25.12 -30.81 27.05
C ASP A 25 -25.66 -31.86 26.10
N SER A 26 -26.22 -31.39 24.98
CA SER A 26 -26.79 -32.25 23.93
C SER A 26 -25.78 -33.24 23.36
N ASP A 27 -24.55 -32.79 23.11
CA ASP A 27 -23.48 -33.62 22.54
C ASP A 27 -23.11 -34.77 23.48
N LEU A 28 -22.90 -34.47 24.76
CA LEU A 28 -22.58 -35.48 25.78
C LEU A 28 -23.74 -36.46 25.99
N ARG A 29 -24.99 -35.98 25.94
CA ARG A 29 -26.17 -36.83 26.05
C ARG A 29 -26.27 -37.81 24.89
N SER A 30 -26.15 -37.34 23.65
CA SER A 30 -26.19 -38.20 22.46
C SER A 30 -25.08 -39.26 22.46
N PHE A 31 -23.90 -38.92 22.98
CA PHE A 31 -22.80 -39.87 23.12
C PHE A 31 -23.09 -40.92 24.19
N ALA A 32 -23.67 -40.53 25.34
CA ALA A 32 -24.07 -41.46 26.38
C ALA A 32 -25.13 -42.45 25.87
N GLU A 33 -26.15 -41.96 25.14
CA GLU A 33 -27.19 -42.79 24.53
C GLU A 33 -26.60 -43.78 23.51
N SER A 34 -25.73 -43.30 22.60
CA SER A 34 -25.03 -44.18 21.66
C SER A 34 -24.15 -45.23 22.34
N ALA A 35 -23.44 -44.85 23.41
CA ALA A 35 -22.61 -45.79 24.17
C ALA A 35 -23.46 -46.86 24.88
N THR A 36 -24.64 -46.50 25.42
CA THR A 36 -25.55 -47.47 26.01
C THR A 36 -26.10 -48.45 24.97
N ASP A 37 -26.43 -47.97 23.78
CA ASP A 37 -26.90 -48.81 22.67
C ASP A 37 -25.82 -49.81 22.23
N ASP A 38 -24.56 -49.37 22.14
CA ASP A 38 -23.43 -50.24 21.79
C ASP A 38 -23.23 -51.37 22.82
N PHE A 39 -23.38 -51.10 24.11
CA PHE A 39 -23.32 -52.14 25.15
C PHE A 39 -24.49 -53.13 25.05
N VAL A 40 -25.70 -52.64 24.78
CA VAL A 40 -26.89 -53.49 24.61
C VAL A 40 -26.74 -54.38 23.38
N LEU A 41 -26.23 -53.83 22.27
CA LEU A 41 -25.96 -54.58 21.04
C LEU A 41 -24.92 -55.68 21.30
N LEU A 42 -23.81 -55.36 21.96
CA LEU A 42 -22.75 -56.31 22.29
C LEU A 42 -23.28 -57.44 23.19
N ASP A 43 -23.99 -57.11 24.26
CA ASP A 43 -24.59 -58.09 25.16
C ASP A 43 -25.61 -58.97 24.42
N GLY A 44 -26.38 -58.40 23.47
CA GLY A 44 -27.33 -59.12 22.62
C GLY A 44 -26.65 -60.12 21.66
N GLU A 45 -25.59 -59.72 20.97
CA GLU A 45 -24.84 -60.60 20.07
C GLU A 45 -24.23 -61.80 20.80
N TYR A 46 -23.63 -61.55 21.97
CA TYR A 46 -23.03 -62.59 22.78
C TYR A 46 -24.09 -63.48 23.45
N SER A 47 -25.24 -62.94 23.84
CA SER A 47 -26.39 -63.74 24.30
C SER A 47 -26.88 -64.70 23.21
N ALA A 48 -27.08 -64.22 21.98
CA ALA A 48 -27.52 -65.06 20.87
C ALA A 48 -26.52 -66.20 20.56
N LYS A 49 -25.22 -65.90 20.55
CA LYS A 49 -24.16 -66.93 20.37
C LYS A 49 -24.18 -67.95 21.52
N MET A 50 -24.38 -67.50 22.76
CA MET A 50 -24.46 -68.37 23.94
C MET A 50 -25.71 -69.26 23.91
N GLU A 51 -26.85 -68.74 23.48
CA GLU A 51 -28.08 -69.51 23.29
C GLU A 51 -27.91 -70.59 22.23
N GLU A 52 -27.25 -70.26 21.10
CA GLU A 52 -26.95 -71.23 20.05
C GLU A 52 -26.07 -72.38 20.56
N ILE A 53 -24.98 -72.07 21.27
CA ILE A 53 -24.11 -73.10 21.86
C ILE A 53 -24.88 -73.92 22.91
N THR A 54 -25.70 -73.27 23.74
CA THR A 54 -26.46 -73.95 24.79
C THR A 54 -27.51 -74.89 24.19
N LYS A 55 -28.15 -74.50 23.09
CA LYS A 55 -29.06 -75.35 22.31
C LYS A 55 -28.32 -76.57 21.75
N ARG A 56 -27.18 -76.37 21.08
CA ARG A 56 -26.35 -77.48 20.54
C ARG A 56 -25.84 -78.42 21.65
N LEU A 57 -25.47 -77.87 22.81
CA LEU A 57 -25.09 -78.66 23.99
C LEU A 57 -26.26 -79.49 24.53
N ARG A 58 -27.48 -78.91 24.58
CA ARG A 58 -28.69 -79.61 25.02
C ARG A 58 -29.06 -80.73 24.06
N GLU A 59 -29.07 -80.47 22.75
CA GLU A 59 -29.30 -81.49 21.72
C GLU A 59 -28.29 -82.64 21.82
N ASN A 60 -27.01 -82.34 22.03
CA ASN A 60 -25.99 -83.36 22.23
C ASN A 60 -26.19 -84.11 23.56
N TRP A 61 -26.59 -83.42 24.65
CA TRP A 61 -26.88 -84.04 25.95
C TRP A 61 -28.07 -85.01 25.90
N ASP A 62 -29.16 -84.62 25.25
CA ASP A 62 -30.32 -85.48 25.05
C ASP A 62 -29.95 -86.70 24.21
N SER A 63 -29.06 -86.53 23.22
CA SER A 63 -28.53 -87.65 22.44
C SER A 63 -27.59 -88.57 23.24
N LEU A 64 -26.83 -88.03 24.21
CA LEU A 64 -25.92 -88.77 25.10
C LEU A 64 -26.71 -89.67 26.07
N GLN A 65 -27.91 -89.25 26.48
CA GLN A 65 -28.84 -90.00 27.33
C GLN A 65 -29.66 -91.01 26.50
N SER A 66 -28.97 -91.92 25.82
CA SER A 66 -29.65 -93.08 25.21
C SER A 66 -29.94 -94.16 26.25
N SER A 67 -30.97 -95.01 26.02
CA SER A 67 -31.47 -96.01 26.98
C SER A 67 -30.44 -97.01 27.51
N ARG A 68 -29.27 -97.13 26.87
CA ARG A 68 -28.17 -98.04 27.25
C ARG A 68 -27.02 -97.38 28.03
N TRP A 69 -26.97 -96.05 28.09
CA TRP A 69 -25.89 -95.33 28.76
C TRP A 69 -26.42 -94.59 29.99
N THR A 70 -26.03 -95.03 31.18
CA THR A 70 -26.34 -94.25 32.38
C THR A 70 -25.44 -93.01 32.47
N PRO A 71 -25.85 -91.97 33.23
CA PRO A 71 -24.98 -90.81 33.49
C PRO A 71 -23.64 -91.21 34.14
N ARG A 72 -23.66 -92.28 34.96
CA ARG A 72 -22.47 -92.84 35.60
C ARG A 72 -21.53 -93.49 34.58
N ASP A 73 -22.08 -94.26 33.64
CA ASP A 73 -21.31 -94.91 32.57
C ASP A 73 -20.67 -93.89 31.64
N SER A 74 -21.42 -92.83 31.30
CA SER A 74 -20.92 -91.72 30.50
C SER A 74 -19.81 -90.94 31.20
N ALA A 75 -19.91 -90.76 32.53
CA ALA A 75 -18.86 -90.13 33.33
C ALA A 75 -17.60 -91.00 33.45
N LEU A 76 -17.76 -92.31 33.63
CA LEU A 76 -16.66 -93.28 33.62
C LEU A 76 -15.95 -93.32 32.26
N LEU A 77 -16.72 -93.39 31.16
CA LEU A 77 -16.18 -93.32 29.82
C LEU A 77 -15.45 -92.01 29.59
N PHE A 78 -16.01 -90.87 30.01
CA PHE A 78 -15.36 -89.57 29.92
C PHE A 78 -14.02 -89.55 30.66
N TYR A 79 -13.99 -90.03 31.91
CA TYR A 79 -12.75 -90.10 32.70
C TYR A 79 -11.68 -90.97 32.03
N ILE A 80 -12.04 -92.16 31.54
CA ILE A 80 -11.12 -93.07 30.84
C ILE A 80 -10.63 -92.43 29.54
N VAL A 81 -11.50 -91.72 28.83
CA VAL A 81 -11.17 -91.01 27.58
C VAL A 81 -10.21 -89.87 27.85
N THR A 82 -10.47 -89.02 28.84
CA THR A 82 -9.64 -87.85 29.12
C THR A 82 -8.31 -88.21 29.81
N ALA A 83 -8.33 -89.13 30.78
CA ALA A 83 -7.12 -89.48 31.54
C ALA A 83 -6.09 -90.28 30.73
N LEU A 84 -6.54 -91.00 29.69
CA LEU A 84 -5.68 -91.82 28.85
C LEU A 84 -5.41 -91.21 27.46
N GLU A 85 -5.99 -90.05 27.13
CA GLU A 85 -5.71 -89.34 25.86
C GLU A 85 -4.40 -88.53 25.91
N ASP A 86 -3.92 -88.15 27.09
CA ASP A 86 -2.71 -87.32 27.25
C ASP A 86 -1.39 -88.12 27.17
N GLY A 87 -1.45 -89.46 27.04
CA GLY A 87 -0.29 -90.35 26.95
C GLY A 87 -0.19 -91.05 25.59
N VAL A 88 0.52 -90.47 24.64
CA VAL A 88 0.64 -90.94 23.23
C VAL A 88 1.60 -92.13 23.10
N THR A 89 1.39 -93.22 23.84
CA THR A 89 2.09 -94.49 23.58
C THR A 89 1.14 -95.52 22.95
N PRO A 90 1.55 -96.27 21.92
CA PRO A 90 0.71 -97.28 21.27
C PRO A 90 0.16 -98.32 22.26
N ALA A 91 0.94 -98.69 23.26
CA ALA A 91 0.56 -99.63 24.32
C ALA A 91 -0.61 -99.13 25.18
N LEU A 92 -0.71 -97.82 25.43
CA LEU A 92 -1.85 -97.24 26.16
C LEU A 92 -3.15 -97.33 25.35
N GLY A 93 -3.06 -97.30 24.01
CA GLY A 93 -4.20 -97.48 23.13
C GLY A 93 -4.84 -98.87 23.28
N GLU A 94 -4.02 -99.91 23.35
CA GLU A 94 -4.48 -101.30 23.53
C GLU A 94 -5.09 -101.50 24.92
N ILE A 95 -4.42 -101.03 25.98
CA ILE A 95 -4.92 -101.09 27.36
C ILE A 95 -6.25 -100.36 27.49
N ARG A 96 -6.43 -99.22 26.82
CA ARG A 96 -7.68 -98.47 26.82
C ARG A 96 -8.82 -99.27 26.18
N VAL A 97 -8.57 -99.95 25.07
CA VAL A 97 -9.59 -100.78 24.41
C VAL A 97 -9.97 -101.98 25.29
N GLU A 98 -9.00 -102.65 25.91
CA GLU A 98 -9.27 -103.76 26.84
C GLU A 98 -10.02 -103.31 28.09
N LEU A 99 -9.62 -102.19 28.70
CA LEU A 99 -10.28 -101.62 29.87
C LEU A 99 -11.73 -101.27 29.56
N LEU A 100 -11.98 -100.65 28.40
CA LEU A 100 -13.32 -100.29 27.98
C LEU A 100 -14.21 -101.51 27.71
N ARG A 101 -13.67 -102.58 27.10
CA ARG A 101 -14.39 -103.85 26.91
C ARG A 101 -14.73 -104.53 28.24
N ARG A 102 -13.85 -104.44 29.25
CA ARG A 102 -14.10 -104.98 30.60
C ARG A 102 -15.11 -104.17 31.39
N MET A 103 -15.07 -102.84 31.29
CA MET A 103 -15.96 -101.94 32.02
C MET A 103 -17.37 -101.89 31.42
N PHE A 104 -17.50 -102.12 30.10
CA PHE A 104 -18.77 -102.08 29.38
C PHE A 104 -18.99 -103.33 28.52
N PRO A 105 -19.13 -104.52 29.12
CA PRO A 105 -19.18 -105.80 28.39
C PRO A 105 -20.43 -105.97 27.51
N GLY A 106 -21.50 -105.20 27.77
CA GLY A 106 -22.77 -105.25 27.02
C GLY A 106 -22.91 -104.22 25.89
N VAL A 107 -21.88 -103.42 25.62
CA VAL A 107 -21.94 -102.31 24.66
C VAL A 107 -21.15 -102.65 23.40
N ALA A 108 -21.77 -102.50 22.23
CA ALA A 108 -21.11 -102.72 20.95
C ALA A 108 -20.01 -101.67 20.70
N GLU A 109 -18.95 -102.04 19.99
CA GLU A 109 -17.83 -101.13 19.71
C GLU A 109 -18.28 -99.87 18.95
N GLU A 110 -19.22 -100.01 18.01
CA GLU A 110 -19.82 -98.90 17.27
C GLU A 110 -20.58 -97.92 18.19
N GLN A 111 -21.29 -98.44 19.19
CA GLN A 111 -21.99 -97.61 20.17
C GLN A 111 -20.99 -96.87 21.07
N MET A 112 -19.86 -97.49 21.37
CA MET A 112 -18.80 -96.89 22.15
C MET A 112 -18.02 -95.83 21.38
N THR A 113 -17.73 -96.03 20.08
CA THR A 113 -17.12 -95.00 19.23
C THR A 113 -18.05 -93.80 19.05
N LEU A 114 -19.36 -94.03 18.87
CA LEU A 114 -20.36 -92.98 18.82
C LEU A 114 -20.43 -92.19 20.14
N GLN A 115 -20.43 -92.86 21.29
CA GLN A 115 -20.46 -92.19 22.59
C GLN A 115 -19.16 -91.39 22.85
N LYS A 116 -17.99 -91.93 22.46
CA LYS A 116 -16.72 -91.18 22.48
C LYS A 116 -16.80 -89.92 21.62
N TYR A 117 -17.34 -90.02 20.41
CA TYR A 117 -17.52 -88.87 19.52
C TYR A 117 -18.44 -87.81 20.14
N ARG A 118 -19.55 -88.21 20.75
CA ARG A 118 -20.47 -87.29 21.44
C ARG A 118 -19.83 -86.58 22.63
N LEU A 119 -19.05 -87.30 23.44
CA LEU A 119 -18.30 -86.74 24.57
C LEU A 119 -17.23 -85.73 24.11
N ARG A 120 -16.49 -86.05 23.04
CA ARG A 120 -15.54 -85.11 22.41
C ARG A 120 -16.26 -83.87 21.89
N THR A 121 -17.38 -84.06 21.19
CA THR A 121 -18.21 -82.97 20.68
C THR A 121 -18.71 -82.08 21.82
N LYS A 122 -19.15 -82.66 22.94
CA LYS A 122 -19.55 -81.93 24.14
C LYS A 122 -18.40 -81.08 24.68
N ARG A 123 -17.21 -81.66 24.84
CA ARG A 123 -16.01 -80.95 25.30
C ARG A 123 -15.69 -79.74 24.41
N VAL A 124 -15.70 -79.93 23.09
CA VAL A 124 -15.46 -78.84 22.13
C VAL A 124 -16.49 -77.72 22.29
N TRP A 125 -17.77 -78.05 22.48
CA TRP A 125 -18.80 -77.04 22.70
C TRP A 125 -18.68 -76.33 24.06
N GLU A 126 -18.26 -77.04 25.12
CA GLU A 126 -17.95 -76.43 26.43
C GLU A 126 -16.72 -75.51 26.37
N GLU A 127 -15.68 -75.90 25.64
CA GLU A 127 -14.49 -75.07 25.37
C GLU A 127 -14.87 -73.82 24.56
N LYS A 128 -15.70 -73.98 23.51
CA LYS A 128 -16.26 -72.85 22.76
C LYS A 128 -17.08 -71.93 23.64
N ARG A 129 -17.94 -72.47 24.51
CA ARG A 129 -18.69 -71.67 25.49
C ARG A 129 -17.75 -70.84 26.38
N GLY A 130 -16.69 -71.46 26.87
CA GLY A 130 -15.66 -70.78 27.67
C GLY A 130 -14.91 -69.70 26.88
N ALA A 131 -14.62 -69.93 25.60
CA ALA A 131 -13.99 -68.95 24.72
C ALA A 131 -14.89 -67.73 24.49
N ILE A 132 -16.17 -67.95 24.19
CA ILE A 132 -17.16 -66.87 24.01
C ILE A 132 -17.30 -66.00 25.27
N LEU A 133 -17.31 -66.62 26.45
CA LEU A 133 -17.33 -65.86 27.71
C LEU A 133 -16.07 -64.99 27.88
N LYS A 134 -14.90 -65.50 27.52
CA LYS A 134 -13.64 -64.72 27.58
C LYS A 134 -13.63 -63.59 26.56
N ASP A 135 -14.09 -63.84 25.34
CA ASP A 135 -14.19 -62.83 24.29
C ASP A 135 -15.19 -61.74 24.67
N TRP A 136 -16.35 -62.11 25.24
CA TRP A 136 -17.33 -61.15 25.76
C TRP A 136 -16.73 -60.23 26.83
N VAL A 137 -16.03 -60.78 27.83
CA VAL A 137 -15.37 -59.96 28.87
C VAL A 137 -14.34 -59.02 28.25
N ARG A 138 -13.49 -59.52 27.35
CA ARG A 138 -12.46 -58.71 26.67
C ARG A 138 -13.10 -57.58 25.87
N ASP A 139 -14.08 -57.90 25.03
CA ASP A 139 -14.70 -56.93 24.13
C ASP A 139 -15.49 -55.87 24.93
N LYS A 140 -16.11 -56.27 26.05
CA LYS A 140 -16.77 -55.35 26.98
C LYS A 140 -15.78 -54.43 27.68
N ASP A 141 -14.63 -54.94 28.12
CA ASP A 141 -13.55 -54.11 28.68
C ASP A 141 -12.99 -53.13 27.64
N ASP A 142 -12.82 -53.57 26.39
CA ASP A 142 -12.31 -52.72 25.32
C ASP A 142 -13.32 -51.65 24.89
N LEU A 143 -14.61 -51.99 24.85
CA LEU A 143 -15.69 -51.01 24.65
C LEU A 143 -15.70 -49.99 25.79
N THR A 144 -15.57 -50.44 27.05
CA THR A 144 -15.50 -49.56 28.22
C THR A 144 -14.34 -48.56 28.13
N LYS A 145 -13.15 -49.02 27.70
CA LYS A 145 -11.99 -48.11 27.49
C LYS A 145 -12.29 -47.07 26.43
N LYS A 146 -12.79 -47.48 25.25
CA LYS A 146 -13.11 -46.57 24.14
C LYS A 146 -14.17 -45.54 24.54
N VAL A 147 -15.22 -45.98 25.23
CA VAL A 147 -16.31 -45.13 25.72
C VAL A 147 -15.78 -44.13 26.75
N ASN A 148 -14.95 -44.57 27.71
CA ASN A 148 -14.33 -43.68 28.69
C ASN A 148 -13.36 -42.67 28.05
N GLU A 149 -12.58 -43.07 27.04
CA GLU A 149 -11.72 -42.18 26.27
C GLU A 149 -12.52 -41.13 25.49
N GLY A 150 -13.57 -41.57 24.79
CA GLY A 150 -14.49 -40.69 24.07
C GLY A 150 -15.17 -39.68 24.99
N TRP A 151 -15.66 -40.16 26.14
CA TRP A 151 -16.26 -39.32 27.18
C TRP A 151 -15.26 -38.27 27.71
N ALA A 152 -14.04 -38.69 28.03
CA ALA A 152 -13.00 -37.77 28.52
C ALA A 152 -12.61 -36.72 27.46
N MET A 153 -12.60 -37.08 26.17
CA MET A 153 -12.38 -36.12 25.08
C MET A 153 -13.50 -35.10 24.99
N LEU A 154 -14.77 -35.54 25.01
CA LEU A 154 -15.92 -34.64 24.97
C LEU A 154 -15.98 -33.71 26.18
N GLN A 155 -15.66 -34.19 27.38
CA GLN A 155 -15.56 -33.35 28.59
C GLN A 155 -14.43 -32.31 28.47
N LYS A 156 -13.27 -32.68 27.90
CA LYS A 156 -12.18 -31.74 27.62
C LYS A 156 -12.60 -30.68 26.61
N ASP A 157 -13.36 -31.05 25.58
CA ASP A 157 -13.82 -30.09 24.59
C ASP A 157 -14.92 -29.17 25.14
N LEU A 158 -15.80 -29.68 25.99
CA LEU A 158 -16.77 -28.86 26.72
C LEU A 158 -16.07 -27.84 27.63
N THR A 159 -15.09 -28.27 28.42
CA THR A 159 -14.34 -27.37 29.31
C THR A 159 -13.62 -26.27 28.53
N LYS A 160 -12.96 -26.61 27.41
CA LYS A 160 -12.39 -25.62 26.49
C LYS A 160 -13.44 -24.64 25.93
N ARG A 161 -14.61 -25.13 25.50
CA ARG A 161 -15.70 -24.26 25.00
C ARG A 161 -16.16 -23.29 26.09
N LEU A 162 -16.29 -23.76 27.34
CA LEU A 162 -16.67 -22.92 28.48
C LEU A 162 -15.60 -21.89 28.84
N GLU A 163 -14.32 -22.25 28.74
CA GLU A 163 -13.18 -21.32 28.93
C GLU A 163 -13.17 -20.24 27.86
N LEU A 164 -13.27 -20.59 26.58
CA LEU A 164 -13.38 -19.64 25.48
C LEU A 164 -14.59 -18.71 25.63
N ALA A 165 -15.72 -19.24 26.09
CA ALA A 165 -16.91 -18.44 26.36
C ALA A 165 -16.75 -17.49 27.56
N LYS A 166 -15.89 -17.82 28.54
CA LYS A 166 -15.52 -16.90 29.63
C LYS A 166 -14.58 -15.81 29.10
N GLU A 167 -13.53 -16.19 28.37
CA GLU A 167 -12.59 -15.23 27.77
C GLU A 167 -13.29 -14.23 26.84
N HIS A 168 -14.22 -14.70 26.01
CA HIS A 168 -15.00 -13.84 25.15
C HIS A 168 -15.88 -12.85 25.94
N ARG A 169 -16.49 -13.30 27.05
CA ARG A 169 -17.25 -12.41 27.95
C ARG A 169 -16.34 -11.37 28.59
N ASP A 170 -15.19 -11.79 29.12
CA ASP A 170 -14.20 -10.88 29.72
C ASP A 170 -13.68 -9.86 28.70
N GLN A 171 -13.49 -10.28 27.44
CA GLN A 171 -13.11 -9.38 26.36
C GLN A 171 -14.21 -8.36 26.07
N ILE A 172 -15.47 -8.80 25.98
CA ILE A 172 -16.61 -7.89 25.82
C ILE A 172 -16.61 -6.87 26.96
N ASP A 173 -16.55 -7.31 28.21
CA ASP A 173 -16.59 -6.44 29.39
C ASP A 173 -15.43 -5.42 29.41
N ARG A 174 -14.22 -5.84 29.01
CA ARG A 174 -13.09 -4.91 28.85
C ARG A 174 -13.35 -3.90 27.74
N THR A 175 -13.87 -4.33 26.59
CA THR A 175 -14.13 -3.43 25.47
C THR A 175 -15.26 -2.44 25.76
N THR A 176 -16.31 -2.86 26.47
CA THR A 176 -17.39 -1.96 26.90
C THR A 176 -16.88 -0.96 27.92
N PHE A 177 -16.11 -1.39 28.92
CA PHE A 177 -15.47 -0.50 29.90
C PHE A 177 -14.61 0.59 29.23
N TRP A 178 -13.74 0.21 28.29
CA TRP A 178 -12.88 1.17 27.60
C TRP A 178 -13.66 2.10 26.67
N ARG A 179 -14.72 1.59 26.03
CA ARG A 179 -15.63 2.41 25.21
C ARG A 179 -16.29 3.49 26.05
N GLU A 180 -16.89 3.11 27.18
CA GLU A 180 -17.52 4.07 28.10
C GLU A 180 -16.52 5.10 28.64
N ARG A 181 -15.30 4.66 28.98
CA ARG A 181 -14.23 5.56 29.43
C ARG A 181 -13.82 6.54 28.34
N LEU A 182 -13.68 6.07 27.11
CA LEU A 182 -13.35 6.91 25.96
C LEU A 182 -14.45 7.92 25.66
N ASP A 183 -15.71 7.51 25.74
CA ASP A 183 -16.85 8.39 25.49
C ASP A 183 -16.98 9.48 26.56
N LYS A 184 -16.71 9.16 27.84
CA LYS A 184 -16.58 10.17 28.91
C LYS A 184 -15.48 11.19 28.59
N LEU A 185 -14.29 10.73 28.19
CA LEU A 185 -13.18 11.63 27.83
C LEU A 185 -13.49 12.48 26.59
N ARG A 186 -14.19 11.92 25.60
CA ARG A 186 -14.67 12.67 24.43
C ARG A 186 -15.67 13.75 24.84
N ALA A 187 -16.63 13.42 25.70
CA ALA A 187 -17.60 14.37 26.21
C ALA A 187 -16.92 15.51 26.99
N GLU A 188 -15.95 15.20 27.86
CA GLU A 188 -15.15 16.20 28.58
C GLU A 188 -14.37 17.12 27.63
N LYS A 189 -13.71 16.56 26.59
CA LYS A 189 -13.00 17.34 25.57
C LYS A 189 -13.95 18.24 24.77
N CYS A 190 -15.09 17.72 24.31
CA CYS A 190 -16.10 18.50 23.60
C CYS A 190 -16.65 19.62 24.48
N ALA A 191 -16.92 19.37 25.76
CA ALA A 191 -17.34 20.40 26.70
C ALA A 191 -16.25 21.47 26.88
N ARG A 192 -14.98 21.09 26.96
CA ARG A 192 -13.86 22.04 27.03
C ARG A 192 -13.77 22.90 25.77
N ILE A 193 -13.88 22.30 24.59
CA ILE A 193 -13.85 23.03 23.31
C ILE A 193 -15.01 24.02 23.25
N ARG A 194 -16.22 23.62 23.63
CA ARG A 194 -17.39 24.52 23.69
C ARG A 194 -17.14 25.70 24.64
N ARG A 195 -16.54 25.48 25.81
CA ARG A 195 -16.18 26.57 26.74
C ARG A 195 -15.19 27.56 26.11
N ILE A 196 -14.19 27.06 25.38
CA ILE A 196 -13.22 27.91 24.68
C ILE A 196 -13.89 28.69 23.56
N GLN A 197 -14.74 28.04 22.76
CA GLN A 197 -15.48 28.71 21.67
C GLN A 197 -16.35 29.86 22.21
N VAL A 198 -17.10 29.62 23.29
CA VAL A 198 -17.91 30.66 23.95
C VAL A 198 -17.02 31.81 24.46
N ALA A 199 -15.81 31.53 24.95
CA ALA A 199 -14.88 32.56 25.39
C ALA A 199 -14.23 33.35 24.23
N VAL A 200 -14.07 32.74 23.05
CA VAL A 200 -13.41 33.35 21.87
C VAL A 200 -14.39 34.14 21.01
N GLU A 201 -15.65 33.72 20.91
CA GLU A 201 -16.71 34.39 20.14
C GLU A 201 -16.79 35.93 20.31
N PRO A 202 -16.71 36.51 21.52
CA PRO A 202 -16.72 37.97 21.66
C PRO A 202 -15.49 38.64 21.05
N PHE A 203 -14.32 38.00 21.11
CA PHE A 203 -13.09 38.54 20.51
C PHE A 203 -13.15 38.48 18.98
N GLU A 204 -13.69 37.40 18.42
CA GLU A 204 -13.90 37.27 16.97
C GLU A 204 -14.84 38.37 16.45
N LYS A 205 -15.96 38.63 17.13
CA LYS A 205 -16.88 39.73 16.77
C LYS A 205 -16.21 41.10 16.78
N VAL A 206 -15.39 41.40 17.80
CA VAL A 206 -14.63 42.66 17.87
C VAL A 206 -13.60 42.77 16.73
N VAL A 207 -12.95 41.66 16.37
CA VAL A 207 -12.00 41.63 15.25
C VAL A 207 -12.74 41.85 13.92
N GLU A 208 -13.89 41.21 13.72
CA GLU A 208 -14.74 41.39 12.55
C GLU A 208 -15.26 42.84 12.42
N GLU A 209 -15.69 43.46 13.52
CA GLU A 209 -16.09 44.87 13.50
C GLU A 209 -14.91 45.78 13.15
N LYS A 210 -13.72 45.53 13.72
CA LYS A 210 -12.51 46.30 13.39
C LYS A 210 -12.08 46.14 11.93
N THR A 211 -12.16 44.95 11.35
CA THR A 211 -11.83 44.74 9.93
C THR A 211 -12.84 45.43 9.03
N ARG A 212 -14.13 45.40 9.38
CA ARG A 212 -15.17 46.16 8.66
C ARG A 212 -14.91 47.65 8.70
N LEU A 213 -14.61 48.23 9.86
CA LEU A 213 -14.28 49.65 9.99
C LEU A 213 -13.04 50.03 9.17
N ARG A 214 -11.99 49.21 9.19
CA ARG A 214 -10.79 49.44 8.36
C ARG A 214 -11.11 49.43 6.86
N LEU A 215 -11.92 48.48 6.41
CA LEU A 215 -12.35 48.43 5.00
C LEU A 215 -13.15 49.68 4.62
N GLU A 216 -14.06 50.14 5.47
CA GLU A 216 -14.81 51.39 5.25
C GLU A 216 -13.90 52.62 5.19
N GLU A 217 -12.89 52.71 6.06
CA GLU A 217 -11.89 53.78 6.05
C GLU A 217 -11.04 53.76 4.77
N GLU A 218 -10.55 52.59 4.37
CA GLU A 218 -9.80 52.42 3.12
C GLU A 218 -10.62 52.83 1.89
N GLU A 219 -11.91 52.49 1.85
CA GLU A 219 -12.80 52.93 0.79
C GLU A 219 -12.98 54.45 0.77
N ARG A 220 -13.10 55.09 1.94
CA ARG A 220 -13.19 56.56 2.06
C ARG A 220 -11.92 57.22 1.55
N VAL A 221 -10.75 56.72 1.94
CA VAL A 221 -9.45 57.23 1.47
C VAL A 221 -9.32 57.06 -0.06
N LYS A 222 -9.65 55.88 -0.59
CA LYS A 222 -9.63 55.62 -2.04
C LYS A 222 -10.57 56.57 -2.80
N LYS A 223 -11.77 56.84 -2.28
CA LYS A 223 -12.71 57.81 -2.87
C LYS A 223 -12.14 59.24 -2.85
N ALA A 224 -11.54 59.68 -1.75
CA ALA A 224 -10.91 60.99 -1.64
C ALA A 224 -9.73 61.15 -2.62
N GLN A 225 -8.85 60.15 -2.71
CA GLN A 225 -7.72 60.13 -3.64
C GLN A 225 -8.20 60.18 -5.11
N ARG A 226 -9.27 59.46 -5.47
CA ARG A 226 -9.87 59.54 -6.81
C ARG A 226 -10.35 60.95 -7.14
N ILE A 227 -11.01 61.63 -6.20
CA ILE A 227 -11.48 63.01 -6.40
C ILE A 227 -10.29 63.96 -6.59
N GLN A 228 -9.23 63.82 -5.78
CA GLN A 228 -8.02 64.63 -5.93
C GLN A 228 -7.32 64.39 -7.29
N LEU A 229 -7.24 63.14 -7.72
CA LEU A 229 -6.67 62.78 -9.02
C LEU A 229 -7.46 63.38 -10.19
N MET A 230 -8.79 63.39 -10.10
CA MET A 230 -9.66 64.00 -11.13
C MET A 230 -9.42 65.52 -11.21
N LYS A 231 -9.39 66.21 -10.06
CA LYS A 231 -9.07 67.66 -10.00
C LYS A 231 -7.68 67.97 -10.57
N PHE A 232 -6.69 67.13 -10.28
CA PHE A 232 -5.33 67.30 -10.83
C PHE A 232 -5.32 67.12 -12.36
N LYS A 233 -6.02 66.11 -12.89
CA LYS A 233 -6.14 65.88 -14.33
C LYS A 233 -6.84 67.04 -15.05
N GLU A 234 -7.90 67.59 -14.45
CA GLU A 234 -8.58 68.78 -14.99
C GLU A 234 -7.66 70.00 -15.03
N SER A 235 -6.88 70.24 -13.97
CA SER A 235 -5.90 71.32 -13.93
C SER A 235 -4.79 71.15 -14.99
N GLN A 236 -4.28 69.93 -15.16
CA GLN A 236 -3.32 69.56 -16.21
C GLN A 236 -3.88 69.82 -17.61
N ARG A 237 -5.15 69.43 -17.85
CA ARG A 237 -5.81 69.66 -19.14
C ARG A 237 -5.93 71.16 -19.46
N LEU A 238 -6.35 71.98 -18.49
CA LEU A 238 -6.43 73.44 -18.65
C LEU A 238 -5.06 74.06 -18.96
N LYS A 239 -3.99 73.65 -18.27
CA LYS A 239 -2.62 74.11 -18.56
C LYS A 239 -2.18 73.72 -19.97
N SER A 240 -2.41 72.48 -20.38
CA SER A 240 -2.06 72.02 -21.73
C SER A 240 -2.79 72.79 -22.83
N GLU A 241 -4.05 73.18 -22.58
CA GLU A 241 -4.83 73.97 -23.53
C GLU A 241 -4.33 75.42 -23.62
N GLN A 242 -3.90 76.01 -22.50
CA GLN A 242 -3.25 77.33 -22.47
C GLN A 242 -1.93 77.30 -23.23
N GLU A 243 -1.07 76.32 -22.97
CA GLU A 243 0.19 76.15 -23.70
C GLU A 243 -0.02 75.95 -25.20
N TRP A 244 -1.04 75.18 -25.61
CA TRP A 244 -1.36 75.00 -27.02
C TRP A 244 -1.78 76.31 -27.69
N ARG A 245 -2.60 77.13 -27.03
CA ARG A 245 -3.01 78.47 -27.52
C ARG A 245 -1.81 79.42 -27.64
N GLU A 246 -0.86 79.37 -26.72
CA GLU A 246 0.36 80.17 -26.77
C GLU A 246 1.29 79.74 -27.90
N ARG A 247 1.49 78.43 -28.09
CA ARG A 247 2.28 77.89 -29.22
C ARG A 247 1.68 78.28 -30.57
N ALA A 248 0.35 78.20 -30.70
CA ALA A 248 -0.34 78.62 -31.92
C ALA A 248 -0.13 80.11 -32.24
N LYS A 249 -0.10 80.99 -31.22
CA LYS A 249 0.21 82.41 -31.41
C LYS A 249 1.66 82.62 -31.89
N ILE A 250 2.62 81.92 -31.27
CA ILE A 250 4.04 82.01 -31.66
C ILE A 250 4.24 81.53 -33.10
N GLU A 251 3.57 80.45 -33.50
CA GLU A 251 3.64 79.92 -34.87
C GLU A 251 3.13 80.93 -35.91
N MET A 252 1.98 81.57 -35.63
CA MET A 252 1.44 82.63 -36.49
C MET A 252 2.40 83.83 -36.63
N GLU A 253 3.08 84.24 -35.56
CA GLU A 253 4.11 85.29 -35.62
C GLU A 253 5.33 84.88 -36.44
N GLN A 254 5.77 83.62 -36.34
CA GLN A 254 6.88 83.10 -37.13
C GLN A 254 6.53 83.04 -38.62
N GLU A 255 5.31 82.63 -38.98
CA GLU A 255 4.85 82.64 -40.36
C GLU A 255 4.82 84.07 -40.94
N HIS A 256 4.39 85.05 -40.16
CA HIS A 256 4.42 86.45 -40.59
C HIS A 256 5.86 86.93 -40.85
N LYS A 257 6.81 86.60 -39.96
CA LYS A 257 8.24 86.90 -40.15
C LYS A 257 8.82 86.24 -41.41
N LYS A 258 8.47 84.98 -41.68
CA LYS A 258 8.88 84.26 -42.90
C LYS A 258 8.39 84.96 -44.18
N LYS A 259 7.12 85.40 -44.20
CA LYS A 259 6.54 86.15 -45.34
C LYS A 259 7.28 87.48 -45.59
N MET A 260 7.64 88.19 -44.53
CA MET A 260 8.40 89.44 -44.64
C MET A 260 9.83 89.21 -45.16
N GLN A 261 10.51 88.16 -44.69
CA GLN A 261 11.83 87.78 -45.21
C GLN A 261 11.78 87.35 -46.68
N ALA A 262 10.73 86.64 -47.11
CA ALA A 262 10.54 86.26 -48.51
C ALA A 262 10.47 87.49 -49.44
N LYS A 263 9.76 88.56 -49.03
CA LYS A 263 9.71 89.82 -49.78
C LYS A 263 11.07 90.50 -49.89
N GLN A 264 11.86 90.55 -48.81
CA GLN A 264 13.22 91.12 -48.85
C GLN A 264 14.15 90.29 -49.75
N ASN A 265 14.03 88.96 -49.73
CA ASN A 265 14.83 88.09 -50.58
C ASN A 265 14.50 88.23 -52.07
N GLN A 266 13.25 88.48 -52.45
CA GLN A 266 12.90 88.80 -53.84
C GLN A 266 13.68 90.01 -54.37
N GLY A 267 13.81 91.08 -53.56
CA GLY A 267 14.62 92.25 -53.92
C GLY A 267 16.11 91.93 -54.09
N ARG A 268 16.69 91.10 -53.21
CA ARG A 268 18.10 90.66 -53.31
C ARG A 268 18.35 89.80 -54.54
N VAL A 269 17.40 88.92 -54.88
CA VAL A 269 17.49 88.06 -56.07
C VAL A 269 17.40 88.89 -57.35
N ALA A 270 16.50 89.87 -57.43
CA ALA A 270 16.38 90.78 -58.56
C ALA A 270 17.68 91.61 -58.78
N HIS A 271 18.27 92.12 -57.70
CA HIS A 271 19.56 92.83 -57.78
C HIS A 271 20.70 91.92 -58.26
N ARG A 272 20.79 90.69 -57.76
CA ARG A 272 21.80 89.72 -58.23
C ARG A 272 21.65 89.38 -59.71
N HIS A 273 20.41 89.25 -60.19
CA HIS A 273 20.13 89.03 -61.59
C HIS A 273 20.64 90.20 -62.44
N HIS A 274 20.35 91.44 -62.04
CA HIS A 274 20.80 92.65 -62.75
C HIS A 274 22.34 92.76 -62.81
N VAL A 275 23.05 92.47 -61.71
CA VAL A 275 24.52 92.48 -61.66
C VAL A 275 25.13 91.40 -62.56
N LEU A 276 24.51 90.21 -62.64
CA LEU A 276 24.98 89.16 -63.53
C LEU A 276 24.80 89.54 -65.00
N GLU A 277 23.72 90.22 -65.35
CA GLU A 277 23.45 90.71 -66.70
C GLU A 277 24.49 91.76 -67.13
N GLN A 278 24.80 92.73 -66.27
CA GLN A 278 25.86 93.71 -66.50
C GLN A 278 27.25 93.05 -66.71
N LYS A 279 27.58 92.01 -65.92
CA LYS A 279 28.82 91.25 -66.12
C LYS A 279 28.84 90.50 -67.45
N ARG A 280 27.69 90.00 -67.92
CA ARG A 280 27.59 89.28 -69.18
C ARG A 280 27.83 90.22 -70.37
N ASP A 281 27.32 91.44 -70.30
CA ASP A 281 27.54 92.44 -71.35
C ASP A 281 28.98 92.97 -71.35
N ALA A 282 29.58 93.19 -70.17
CA ALA A 282 31.00 93.55 -70.05
C ALA A 282 31.95 92.45 -70.57
N MET A 283 31.61 91.17 -70.37
CA MET A 283 32.37 90.04 -70.94
C MET A 283 32.31 90.03 -72.47
N LYS A 284 31.14 90.30 -73.08
CA LYS A 284 31.01 90.38 -74.54
C LYS A 284 31.83 91.53 -75.14
N GLU A 285 31.93 92.66 -74.44
CA GLU A 285 32.77 93.78 -74.86
C GLU A 285 34.27 93.46 -74.76
N GLN A 286 34.70 92.79 -73.68
CA GLN A 286 36.08 92.31 -73.55
C GLN A 286 36.45 91.28 -74.62
N GLU A 287 35.52 90.41 -75.01
CA GLU A 287 35.76 89.38 -76.02
C GLU A 287 35.94 90.00 -77.42
N LYS A 288 35.17 91.05 -77.76
CA LYS A 288 35.38 91.84 -78.98
C LYS A 288 36.75 92.51 -79.00
N ALA A 289 37.16 93.14 -77.88
CA ALA A 289 38.47 93.78 -77.76
C ALA A 289 39.64 92.77 -77.81
N ARG A 290 39.45 91.53 -77.32
CA ARG A 290 40.45 90.46 -77.45
C ARG A 290 40.59 89.97 -78.89
N MET A 291 39.47 89.83 -79.61
CA MET A 291 39.50 89.43 -81.02
C MET A 291 40.24 90.44 -81.91
N GLU A 292 40.18 91.73 -81.60
CA GLU A 292 40.96 92.77 -82.29
C GLU A 292 42.46 92.64 -81.95
N LYS A 293 42.80 92.48 -80.67
CA LYS A 293 44.19 92.28 -80.23
C LYS A 293 44.82 90.99 -80.75
N ASP A 294 44.06 89.92 -80.91
CA ASP A 294 44.56 88.65 -81.48
C ASP A 294 44.79 88.74 -83.00
N LYS A 295 44.05 89.60 -83.72
CA LYS A 295 44.36 89.92 -85.12
C LYS A 295 45.71 90.67 -85.22
N GLU A 296 45.93 91.64 -84.34
CA GLU A 296 47.20 92.38 -84.26
C GLU A 296 48.37 91.49 -83.81
N ARG A 297 48.13 90.58 -82.86
CA ARG A 297 49.13 89.64 -82.35
C ARG A 297 49.51 88.58 -83.38
N LYS A 298 48.57 88.06 -84.19
CA LYS A 298 48.89 87.12 -85.28
C LYS A 298 49.80 87.75 -86.34
N MET A 299 49.61 89.04 -86.64
CA MET A 299 50.50 89.79 -87.54
C MET A 299 51.94 89.96 -86.98
N LEU A 300 52.09 89.96 -85.64
CA LEU A 300 53.40 90.05 -84.97
C LEU A 300 54.05 88.67 -84.77
N LEU A 301 53.27 87.61 -84.52
CA LEU A 301 53.78 86.27 -84.20
C LEU A 301 54.28 85.47 -85.41
N GLU A 302 53.97 85.89 -86.64
CA GLU A 302 54.65 85.36 -87.84
C GLU A 302 56.10 85.84 -87.96
N LYS A 303 56.48 86.94 -87.29
CA LYS A 303 57.80 87.57 -87.47
C LYS A 303 58.93 86.98 -86.63
N THR A 304 58.65 86.20 -85.58
CA THR A 304 59.71 85.69 -84.69
C THR A 304 59.31 84.36 -84.03
N LYS A 305 59.88 83.25 -84.51
CA LYS A 305 59.75 81.93 -83.88
C LYS A 305 61.13 81.35 -83.61
N ILE A 306 61.47 81.16 -82.33
CA ILE A 306 62.38 80.10 -81.87
C ILE A 306 61.84 79.57 -80.52
N PRO A 307 61.60 78.26 -80.35
CA PRO A 307 61.07 77.67 -79.12
C PRO A 307 62.16 77.01 -78.27
N VAL A 308 62.08 77.14 -76.95
CA VAL A 308 62.72 76.23 -75.98
C VAL A 308 61.75 75.93 -74.83
N ASN A 309 61.64 74.63 -74.53
CA ASN A 309 60.86 73.99 -73.47
C ASN A 309 61.74 73.71 -72.24
N LEU A 310 61.15 73.75 -71.04
CA LEU A 310 61.52 72.98 -69.84
C LEU A 310 60.20 72.76 -69.05
N THR A 311 59.65 71.56 -68.76
CA THR A 311 60.09 70.49 -67.82
C THR A 311 60.56 71.05 -66.47
N GLU A 312 60.09 70.71 -65.26
CA GLU A 312 59.30 69.62 -64.67
C GLU A 312 58.90 70.04 -63.23
N TYR A 313 57.85 69.43 -62.65
CA TYR A 313 57.59 69.43 -61.20
C TYR A 313 57.06 68.04 -60.77
N PRO A 314 57.48 67.43 -59.63
CA PRO A 314 57.27 66.00 -59.36
C PRO A 314 56.06 65.68 -58.48
N VAL A 315 55.53 64.47 -58.73
CA VAL A 315 54.26 63.87 -58.29
C VAL A 315 54.46 63.08 -56.99
N GLY A 316 54.45 63.76 -55.83
CA GLY A 316 54.75 63.12 -54.53
C GLY A 316 53.60 63.04 -53.50
N ASN A 317 52.47 63.73 -53.72
CA ASN A 317 51.45 63.94 -52.68
C ASN A 317 50.11 63.24 -52.93
N LEU A 318 50.08 62.13 -53.69
CA LEU A 318 48.84 61.48 -54.13
C LEU A 318 48.48 60.17 -53.42
N LEU A 319 49.27 59.65 -52.47
CA LEU A 319 49.01 58.33 -51.85
C LEU A 319 49.46 58.24 -50.37
N ALA A 320 48.66 58.76 -49.43
CA ALA A 320 48.83 58.47 -47.99
C ALA A 320 47.48 58.14 -47.33
N ASP A 321 47.44 57.09 -46.50
CA ASP A 321 46.25 56.57 -45.84
C ASP A 321 45.71 57.50 -44.73
N THR A 322 44.38 57.57 -44.60
CA THR A 322 43.65 58.48 -43.70
C THR A 322 43.19 57.82 -42.40
N TYR A 323 42.97 58.63 -41.36
CA TYR A 323 42.67 58.29 -39.96
C TYR A 323 41.57 57.22 -39.75
N SER A 324 40.64 57.10 -40.70
CA SER A 324 39.57 56.11 -40.74
C SER A 324 40.05 54.65 -40.91
N SER A 325 41.22 54.40 -41.51
CA SER A 325 41.76 53.04 -41.72
C SER A 325 42.46 52.45 -40.49
N LEU A 326 42.80 53.26 -39.48
CA LEU A 326 43.47 52.83 -38.24
C LEU A 326 42.52 52.27 -37.17
N LEU A 327 41.23 52.62 -37.22
CA LEU A 327 40.24 52.24 -36.21
C LEU A 327 39.67 50.83 -36.39
N HIS A 328 39.69 50.26 -37.60
CA HIS A 328 39.15 48.92 -37.88
C HIS A 328 40.11 47.75 -37.62
N ARG A 329 41.33 47.99 -37.11
CA ARG A 329 42.33 46.94 -36.82
C ARG A 329 42.41 46.48 -35.36
N ARG A 330 41.52 46.95 -34.47
CA ARG A 330 41.61 46.68 -33.01
C ARG A 330 40.60 45.69 -32.41
N ASP A 331 39.63 45.17 -33.18
CA ASP A 331 38.56 44.30 -32.64
C ASP A 331 38.85 42.79 -32.73
N ILE A 332 40.12 42.38 -32.75
CA ILE A 332 40.50 40.96 -32.73
C ILE A 332 41.62 40.77 -31.70
N VAL A 333 41.40 39.85 -30.75
CA VAL A 333 42.29 39.35 -29.69
C VAL A 333 42.06 39.95 -28.29
N THR A 334 41.26 39.26 -27.47
CA THR A 334 41.59 38.85 -26.09
C THR A 334 40.52 37.87 -25.58
N TYR A 335 40.84 36.58 -25.63
CA TYR A 335 40.25 35.55 -24.78
C TYR A 335 41.12 35.49 -23.52
N ASP A 336 40.50 35.63 -22.34
CA ASP A 336 40.80 34.93 -21.08
C ASP A 336 40.26 35.76 -19.89
N GLU A 337 39.60 35.07 -18.94
CA GLU A 337 39.25 35.48 -17.56
C GLU A 337 37.84 36.00 -17.19
N GLU A 338 36.77 35.81 -17.96
CA GLU A 338 35.40 36.19 -17.52
C GLU A 338 34.33 35.08 -17.57
N GLU A 339 34.71 33.80 -17.47
CA GLU A 339 33.72 32.69 -17.52
C GLU A 339 33.34 32.05 -16.17
N ASP A 340 33.79 32.58 -15.02
CA ASP A 340 33.65 31.85 -13.75
C ASP A 340 32.83 32.53 -12.64
N GLU A 341 31.98 33.52 -12.92
CA GLU A 341 30.99 33.98 -11.93
C GLU A 341 29.66 33.22 -12.03
N MET A 342 29.17 33.00 -13.26
CA MET A 342 27.93 32.24 -13.48
C MET A 342 28.10 30.76 -13.13
N VAL A 343 29.21 30.13 -13.52
CA VAL A 343 29.50 28.73 -13.21
C VAL A 343 29.77 28.52 -11.72
N ALA A 344 30.46 29.46 -11.05
CA ALA A 344 30.66 29.43 -9.60
C ALA A 344 29.35 29.67 -8.82
N PHE A 345 28.47 30.55 -9.30
CA PHE A 345 27.13 30.77 -8.74
C PHE A 345 26.26 29.51 -8.82
N PHE A 346 26.30 28.79 -9.94
CA PHE A 346 25.60 27.51 -10.09
C PHE A 346 26.24 26.39 -9.24
N ARG A 347 27.56 26.29 -9.13
CA ARG A 347 28.22 25.27 -8.28
C ARG A 347 27.98 25.51 -6.79
N SER A 348 28.02 26.76 -6.31
CA SER A 348 27.78 27.13 -4.91
C SER A 348 26.33 26.90 -4.47
N ARG A 349 25.36 27.15 -5.36
CA ARG A 349 23.93 27.01 -5.05
C ARG A 349 23.42 25.58 -5.13
N TYR A 350 23.97 24.74 -6.02
CA TYR A 350 23.51 23.37 -6.21
C TYR A 350 24.28 22.31 -5.40
N ASN A 351 25.54 22.56 -4.98
CA ASN A 351 26.27 21.63 -4.09
C ASN A 351 25.70 21.55 -2.67
N ASN A 352 24.88 22.52 -2.25
CA ASN A 352 24.21 22.49 -0.95
C ASN A 352 22.83 21.80 -0.97
N SER A 353 22.38 21.30 -2.12
CA SER A 353 21.03 20.75 -2.30
C SER A 353 20.92 19.25 -2.00
N PHE A 354 22.03 18.51 -1.96
CA PHE A 354 22.03 17.05 -1.81
C PHE A 354 23.11 16.52 -0.85
N SER A 355 23.30 17.15 0.30
CA SER A 355 24.07 16.52 1.38
C SER A 355 23.32 15.30 1.91
N SER A 356 24.01 14.16 2.09
CA SER A 356 23.47 12.91 2.63
C SER A 356 22.72 13.13 3.96
N GLU A 357 23.21 14.07 4.77
CA GLU A 357 22.58 14.45 6.02
C GLU A 357 21.21 15.12 5.83
N LYS A 358 21.03 15.92 4.76
CA LYS A 358 19.74 16.56 4.43
C LYS A 358 18.74 15.54 3.87
N VAL A 359 19.20 14.53 3.15
CA VAL A 359 18.37 13.40 2.67
C VAL A 359 17.86 12.56 3.83
N LEU A 360 18.71 12.34 4.85
CA LEU A 360 18.35 11.64 6.10
C LEU A 360 17.45 12.46 7.03
N ARG A 361 17.42 13.80 6.90
CA ARG A 361 16.47 14.65 7.62
C ARG A 361 15.04 14.57 7.04
N ASP A 362 14.87 14.04 5.83
CA ASP A 362 13.55 13.89 5.23
C ASP A 362 12.68 12.91 6.05
N ARG A 363 11.47 13.35 6.40
CA ARG A 363 10.52 12.52 7.17
C ARG A 363 10.10 11.29 6.38
N ARG A 364 9.86 11.45 5.07
CA ARG A 364 9.44 10.34 4.21
C ARG A 364 10.54 9.28 4.09
N ASN A 365 11.78 9.71 3.82
CA ASN A 365 12.92 8.79 3.69
C ASN A 365 13.25 8.08 5.02
N ARG A 366 13.09 8.75 6.17
CA ARG A 366 13.29 8.10 7.48
C ARG A 366 12.26 7.01 7.74
N VAL A 367 10.99 7.28 7.45
CA VAL A 367 9.91 6.30 7.63
C VAL A 367 10.09 5.14 6.65
N GLU A 368 10.42 5.42 5.39
CA GLU A 368 10.71 4.38 4.39
C GLU A 368 11.89 3.50 4.81
N ASN A 369 13.01 4.08 5.25
CA ASN A 369 14.17 3.32 5.71
C ASN A 369 13.83 2.46 6.93
N LYS A 370 13.03 2.97 7.89
CA LYS A 370 12.57 2.19 9.05
C LYS A 370 11.62 1.05 8.65
N LEU A 371 10.73 1.27 7.68
CA LEU A 371 9.85 0.23 7.14
C LEU A 371 10.64 -0.83 6.36
N ARG A 372 11.72 -0.44 5.69
CA ARG A 372 12.65 -1.34 5.00
C ARG A 372 13.47 -2.17 6.00
N GLU A 373 14.02 -1.55 7.04
CA GLU A 373 14.72 -2.23 8.14
C GLU A 373 13.79 -3.23 8.86
N ALA A 374 12.51 -2.91 8.98
CA ALA A 374 11.50 -3.80 9.58
C ALA A 374 10.96 -4.87 8.62
N GLY A 375 11.36 -4.90 7.34
CA GLY A 375 10.85 -5.84 6.34
C GLY A 375 9.39 -5.62 5.93
N LEU A 376 8.81 -4.46 6.24
CA LEU A 376 7.38 -4.17 6.07
C LEU A 376 7.05 -3.42 4.77
N LEU A 377 8.05 -3.11 3.93
CA LEU A 377 7.88 -2.29 2.73
C LEU A 377 6.87 -2.88 1.72
N GLY A 378 6.73 -4.21 1.68
CA GLY A 378 5.79 -4.93 0.82
C GLY A 378 4.33 -4.95 1.33
N ASN A 379 4.07 -4.46 2.54
CA ASN A 379 2.73 -4.46 3.14
C ASN A 379 1.89 -3.28 2.61
N ASP A 380 0.59 -3.50 2.39
CA ASP A 380 -0.37 -2.48 1.98
C ASP A 380 -0.43 -1.31 2.97
N TYR A 381 -0.22 -1.59 4.26
CA TYR A 381 -0.10 -0.57 5.29
C TYR A 381 1.08 0.39 5.04
N ALA A 382 2.26 -0.15 4.70
CA ALA A 382 3.43 0.67 4.40
C ALA A 382 3.22 1.54 3.15
N ARG A 383 2.52 1.00 2.13
CA ARG A 383 2.13 1.76 0.94
C ARG A 383 1.20 2.93 1.29
N GLN A 384 0.16 2.68 2.09
CA GLN A 384 -0.79 3.72 2.49
C GLN A 384 -0.14 4.81 3.36
N VAL A 385 0.74 4.42 4.29
CA VAL A 385 1.48 5.37 5.13
C VAL A 385 2.39 6.26 4.29
N LEU A 386 3.14 5.68 3.36
CA LEU A 386 4.00 6.46 2.46
C LEU A 386 3.16 7.34 1.50
N LEU A 387 2.00 6.90 1.04
CA LEU A 387 1.09 7.71 0.22
C LEU A 387 0.50 8.90 0.98
N ALA A 388 0.16 8.71 2.26
CA ALA A 388 -0.39 9.76 3.12
C ALA A 388 0.65 10.82 3.53
N MET A 389 1.95 10.54 3.41
CA MET A 389 3.00 11.52 3.67
C MET A 389 3.20 12.45 2.47
N GLU A 390 2.93 13.75 2.66
CA GLU A 390 3.14 14.76 1.63
C GLU A 390 4.60 14.79 1.15
N PRO A 391 4.86 14.75 -0.18
CA PRO A 391 6.20 15.01 -0.70
C PRO A 391 6.56 16.49 -0.47
N LYS A 392 7.84 16.78 -0.17
CA LYS A 392 8.29 18.17 -0.12
C LYS A 392 8.04 18.84 -1.47
N PRO A 393 7.61 20.12 -1.49
CA PRO A 393 7.53 20.87 -2.74
C PRO A 393 8.90 20.87 -3.42
N LYS A 394 8.88 20.70 -4.75
CA LYS A 394 10.11 20.68 -5.55
C LYS A 394 10.88 21.99 -5.30
N PRO A 395 12.22 21.96 -5.25
CA PRO A 395 13.03 23.11 -4.81
C PRO A 395 12.84 24.39 -5.64
N HIS A 396 12.33 24.30 -6.88
CA HIS A 396 11.99 25.46 -7.71
C HIS A 396 10.67 26.15 -7.34
N LEU A 397 9.86 25.56 -6.46
CA LEU A 397 8.59 26.11 -5.96
C LEU A 397 8.72 26.81 -4.60
N LEU A 398 9.90 26.74 -3.97
CA LEU A 398 10.20 27.50 -2.77
C LEU A 398 10.71 28.89 -3.18
N SER A 399 9.82 29.87 -3.23
CA SER A 399 10.21 31.27 -3.39
C SER A 399 11.00 31.72 -2.15
N ASN A 400 12.31 31.93 -2.30
CA ASN A 400 13.16 32.51 -1.25
C ASN A 400 12.95 34.03 -1.05
N ILE A 401 11.81 34.58 -1.47
CA ILE A 401 11.50 36.00 -1.24
C ILE A 401 10.99 36.13 0.19
N GLN A 402 11.90 36.36 1.12
CA GLN A 402 11.57 36.88 2.45
C GLN A 402 11.43 38.39 2.32
N PHE A 403 10.21 38.89 2.37
CA PHE A 403 9.99 40.31 2.66
C PHE A 403 10.42 40.53 4.11
N LYS A 404 11.59 41.14 4.29
CA LYS A 404 11.92 41.76 5.57
C LYS A 404 11.04 42.99 5.68
N GLU A 405 10.11 42.96 6.62
CA GLU A 405 9.48 44.18 7.12
C GLU A 405 10.57 44.92 7.89
N ASP A 406 11.22 45.89 7.24
CA ASP A 406 12.06 46.85 7.91
C ASP A 406 11.12 47.77 8.72
N GLY A 407 11.04 47.51 10.02
CA GLY A 407 10.38 48.41 10.96
C GLY A 407 11.16 49.71 11.08
N ASN A 408 10.51 50.80 10.66
CA ASN A 408 10.71 52.15 11.20
C ASN A 408 9.40 52.93 11.09
#